data_AF-D8TKQ9-F1
#
_entry.id   AF-D8TKQ9-F1
#
_cell.length_a   1.000
_cell.length_b   1.000
_cell.length_c   1.000
_cell.angle_alpha   90.00
_cell.angle_beta   90.00
_cell.angle_gamma   90.00
#
_symmetry.space_group_name_H-M   'P 1'
#
loop_
_entity.id
_entity.type
_entity.pdbx_description
1 polymer ?
#
loop_
_entity_poly.entity_id
_entity_poly.type
_entity_poly.pdbx_seq_one_letter_code
_entity_poly.pdbx_strand_id
1 'polypeptide(L)'
;MSAPKATIKAIKTTLNYLSETNGELHFFLHNYWAENPLVMDGNADADEWLVRLAATPWTKVQSLARHLQPLSSMARGREVADRIMRLREHIAKEMTEDLSRIAADNTDVLKRTLAKTFTETKLSE
;
A
#
# COMPACT_ATOMS: atom_id res chain seq x y z
N MET A 1 -15.53 -1.65 4.72
CA MET A 1 -14.07 -1.42 4.85
C MET A 1 -13.55 -0.94 3.53
N SER A 2 -12.89 0.23 3.50
CA SER A 2 -12.58 0.92 2.24
C SER A 2 -11.36 0.29 1.56
N ALA A 3 -11.58 -0.43 0.46
CA ALA A 3 -10.54 -0.95 -0.44
C ALA A 3 -9.41 0.06 -0.78
N PRO A 4 -9.62 1.39 -0.82
CA PRO A 4 -8.53 2.36 -1.02
C PRO A 4 -7.36 2.26 -0.04
N LYS A 5 -7.57 1.85 1.22
CA LYS A 5 -6.46 1.73 2.19
C LYS A 5 -5.49 0.60 1.81
N ALA A 6 -6.02 -0.53 1.34
CA ALA A 6 -5.21 -1.65 0.88
C ALA A 6 -4.47 -1.30 -0.42
N THR A 7 -5.14 -0.61 -1.35
CA THR A 7 -4.53 -0.16 -2.61
C THR A 7 -3.38 0.82 -2.38
N ILE A 8 -3.51 1.78 -1.46
CA ILE A 8 -2.43 2.72 -1.16
C ILE A 8 -1.23 2.04 -0.50
N LYS A 9 -1.47 1.11 0.44
CA LYS A 9 -0.39 0.32 1.03
C LYS A 9 0.30 -0.51 -0.06
N ALA A 10 -0.46 -1.10 -0.98
CA ALA A 10 0.09 -1.84 -2.13
C ALA A 10 0.92 -0.95 -3.08
N ILE A 11 0.47 0.26 -3.41
CA ILE A 11 1.22 1.22 -4.24
C ILE A 11 2.57 1.55 -3.58
N LYS A 12 2.56 1.91 -2.29
CA LYS A 12 3.78 2.26 -1.54
C LYS A 12 4.78 1.10 -1.48
N THR A 13 4.29 -0.10 -1.18
CA THR A 13 5.14 -1.29 -1.14
C THR A 13 5.69 -1.63 -2.54
N THR A 14 4.88 -1.45 -3.59
CA THR A 14 5.34 -1.64 -4.98
C THR A 14 6.42 -0.62 -5.34
N LEU A 15 6.27 0.64 -4.95
CA LEU A 15 7.29 1.67 -5.16
C LEU A 15 8.61 1.32 -4.48
N ASN A 16 8.59 0.88 -3.22
CA ASN A 16 9.79 0.47 -2.49
C ASN A 16 10.49 -0.74 -3.14
N TYR A 17 9.71 -1.73 -3.57
CA TYR A 17 10.25 -2.87 -4.29
C TYR A 17 10.88 -2.45 -5.63
N LEU A 18 10.21 -1.57 -6.38
CA LEU A 18 10.71 -1.10 -7.67
C LEU A 18 11.94 -0.19 -7.53
N SER A 19 12.09 0.58 -6.44
CA SER A 19 13.30 1.39 -6.25
C SER A 19 14.57 0.54 -6.17
N GLU A 20 14.46 -0.71 -5.70
CA GLU A 20 15.59 -1.63 -5.58
C GLU A 20 15.77 -2.52 -6.83
N THR A 21 14.68 -2.82 -7.55
CA THR A 21 14.68 -3.83 -8.62
C THR A 21 14.55 -3.26 -10.03
N ASN A 22 13.87 -2.13 -10.20
CA ASN A 22 13.64 -1.49 -11.49
C ASN A 22 13.35 0.01 -11.32
N GLY A 23 14.41 0.82 -11.39
CA GLY A 23 14.34 2.28 -11.24
C GLY A 23 13.46 2.98 -12.29
N GLU A 24 13.32 2.41 -13.49
CA GLU A 24 12.47 3.00 -14.54
C GLU A 24 10.98 2.82 -14.22
N LEU A 25 10.56 1.62 -13.81
CA LEU A 25 9.18 1.38 -13.36
C LEU A 25 8.87 2.11 -12.06
N HIS A 26 9.87 2.27 -11.17
CA HIS A 26 9.74 3.10 -9.98
C HIS A 26 9.43 4.55 -10.36
N PHE A 27 10.24 5.15 -11.25
CA PHE A 27 10.05 6.52 -11.69
C PHE A 27 8.72 6.71 -12.43
N PHE A 28 8.33 5.75 -13.28
CA PHE A 28 7.03 5.73 -13.94
C PHE A 28 5.87 5.76 -12.93
N LEU A 29 5.84 4.81 -12.00
CA LEU A 29 4.77 4.71 -11.02
C LEU A 29 4.74 5.94 -10.09
N HIS A 30 5.92 6.44 -9.71
CA HIS A 30 6.06 7.64 -8.89
C HIS A 30 5.45 8.87 -9.59
N ASN A 31 5.82 9.11 -10.85
CA ASN A 31 5.29 10.24 -11.61
C ASN A 31 3.79 10.08 -11.89
N TYR A 32 3.36 8.88 -12.27
CA TYR A 32 1.95 8.60 -12.50
C TYR A 32 1.10 8.89 -11.26
N TRP A 33 1.58 8.51 -10.07
CA TRP A 33 0.87 8.77 -8.82
C TRP A 33 0.88 10.26 -8.44
N ALA A 34 1.97 10.99 -8.73
CA ALA A 34 2.03 12.42 -8.51
C ALA A 34 1.04 13.20 -9.40
N GLU A 35 0.90 12.79 -10.66
CA GLU A 35 -0.03 13.40 -11.62
C GLU A 35 -1.49 12.97 -11.39
N ASN A 36 -1.69 11.74 -10.92
CA ASN A 36 -3.00 11.16 -10.68
C ASN A 36 -3.08 10.69 -9.21
N PRO A 37 -3.27 11.60 -8.24
CA PRO A 37 -3.37 11.20 -6.84
C PRO A 37 -4.65 10.38 -6.60
N LEU A 38 -4.53 9.33 -5.78
CA LEU A 38 -5.66 8.51 -5.36
C LEU A 38 -6.39 9.23 -4.20
N VAL A 39 -7.57 9.79 -4.48
CA VAL A 39 -8.41 10.46 -3.50
C VAL A 39 -9.11 9.40 -2.62
N MET A 40 -9.18 9.65 -1.32
CA MET A 40 -9.63 8.66 -0.31
C MET A 40 -11.15 8.67 -0.07
N ASP A 41 -11.94 9.36 -0.88
CA ASP A 41 -13.32 9.74 -0.55
C ASP A 41 -14.36 8.63 -0.78
N GLY A 42 -13.95 7.48 -1.33
CA GLY A 42 -14.86 6.35 -1.48
C GLY A 42 -14.28 5.19 -2.25
N ASN A 43 -14.94 4.03 -2.13
CA ASN A 43 -14.48 2.75 -2.69
C ASN A 43 -14.36 2.75 -4.23
N ALA A 44 -14.97 3.72 -4.92
CA ALA A 44 -15.02 3.81 -6.38
C ALA A 44 -13.71 4.33 -7.02
N ASP A 45 -12.94 5.17 -6.33
CA ASP A 45 -11.81 5.86 -6.95
C ASP A 45 -10.55 4.98 -7.11
N ALA A 46 -10.40 3.96 -6.27
CA ALA A 46 -9.21 3.11 -6.28
C ALA A 46 -9.19 2.10 -7.43
N ASP A 47 -10.36 1.52 -7.74
CA ASP A 47 -10.49 0.58 -8.86
C ASP A 47 -10.39 1.32 -10.19
N GLU A 48 -11.02 2.50 -10.32
CA GLU A 48 -10.90 3.34 -11.51
C GLU A 48 -9.46 3.83 -11.71
N TRP A 49 -8.75 4.18 -10.64
CA TRP A 49 -7.33 4.51 -10.71
C TRP A 49 -6.48 3.37 -11.27
N LEU A 50 -6.75 2.13 -10.84
CA LEU A 50 -6.04 0.95 -11.35
C LEU A 50 -6.40 0.64 -12.81
N VAL A 51 -7.66 0.87 -13.21
CA VAL A 51 -8.08 0.75 -14.61
C VAL A 51 -7.31 1.76 -15.47
N ARG A 52 -7.22 3.02 -15.04
CA ARG A 52 -6.46 4.05 -15.76
C ARG A 52 -4.98 3.71 -15.83
N LEU A 53 -4.37 3.24 -14.74
CA LEU A 53 -2.98 2.80 -14.72
C LEU A 53 -2.74 1.62 -15.69
N ALA A 54 -3.66 0.64 -15.72
CA ALA A 54 -3.56 -0.52 -16.60
C ALA A 54 -3.79 -0.16 -18.08
N ALA A 55 -4.58 0.88 -18.33
CA ALA A 55 -4.85 1.43 -19.66
C ALA A 55 -3.76 2.39 -20.16
N THR A 56 -2.82 2.80 -19.30
CA THR A 56 -1.72 3.68 -19.71
C THR A 56 -0.93 3.04 -20.85
N PRO A 57 -0.89 3.68 -22.03
CA PRO A 57 -0.17 3.18 -23.19
C PRO A 57 1.34 3.22 -22.93
N TRP A 58 2.10 2.60 -23.82
CA TRP A 58 3.56 2.53 -23.75
C TRP A 58 4.20 3.93 -23.65
N THR A 59 4.58 4.32 -22.44
CA THR A 59 5.30 5.57 -22.19
C THR A 59 6.79 5.29 -22.11
N LYS A 60 7.59 6.01 -22.92
CA LYS A 60 9.04 6.04 -22.75
C LYS A 60 9.35 6.78 -21.46
N VAL A 61 9.88 6.07 -20.49
CA VAL A 61 10.31 6.66 -19.22
C VAL A 61 11.75 7.10 -19.43
N GLN A 62 11.97 8.40 -19.57
CA GLN A 62 13.32 8.91 -19.74
C GLN A 62 14.01 8.98 -18.37
N SER A 63 14.85 7.99 -18.10
CA SER A 63 15.75 8.02 -16.95
C SER A 63 16.61 9.29 -16.98
N LEU A 64 16.55 10.09 -15.92
CA LEU A 64 17.38 11.29 -15.73
C LEU A 64 18.85 10.95 -15.39
N ALA A 65 19.22 9.67 -15.35
CA ALA A 65 20.61 9.25 -15.18
C ALA A 65 21.42 9.63 -16.43
N ARG A 66 21.96 10.85 -16.43
CA ARG A 66 22.73 11.49 -17.51
C ARG A 66 23.96 10.73 -18.04
N HIS A 67 24.30 9.58 -17.48
CA HIS A 67 25.55 8.84 -17.75
C HIS A 67 25.39 7.37 -18.12
N LEU A 68 24.17 6.84 -18.17
CA LEU A 68 23.92 5.50 -18.69
C LEU A 68 23.06 5.65 -19.92
N GLN A 69 23.38 4.89 -20.97
CA GLN A 69 22.65 4.89 -22.24
C GLN A 69 21.13 4.86 -22.00
N PRO A 70 20.31 5.49 -22.86
CA PRO A 70 18.86 5.43 -22.73
C PRO A 70 18.42 3.97 -22.89
N LEU A 71 18.31 3.26 -21.76
CA LEU A 71 17.52 2.06 -21.67
C LEU A 71 16.08 2.53 -21.78
N SER A 72 15.57 2.47 -23.01
CA SER A 72 14.15 2.59 -23.28
C SER A 72 13.51 1.28 -22.83
N SER A 73 13.32 1.06 -21.52
CA SER A 73 12.39 0.00 -21.12
C SER A 73 10.97 0.50 -21.36
N MET A 74 10.22 -0.32 -22.07
CA MET A 74 8.81 -0.09 -22.31
C MET A 74 8.05 -0.40 -21.02
N ALA A 75 7.81 0.61 -20.19
CA ALA A 75 7.03 0.47 -18.97
C ALA A 75 5.57 0.16 -19.32
N ARG A 76 5.10 -1.05 -18.99
CA ARG A 76 3.70 -1.42 -19.17
C ARG A 76 2.93 -1.05 -17.92
N GLY A 77 2.11 0.01 -17.99
CA GLY A 77 1.19 0.38 -16.91
C GLY A 77 0.35 -0.82 -16.43
N ARG A 78 -0.02 -1.71 -17.36
CA ARG A 78 -0.65 -3.01 -17.08
C ARG A 78 0.14 -3.91 -16.13
N GLU A 79 1.46 -4.06 -16.30
CA GLU A 79 2.27 -4.92 -15.43
C GLU A 79 2.35 -4.36 -14.00
N VAL A 80 2.49 -3.04 -13.89
CA VAL A 80 2.51 -2.35 -12.60
C VAL A 80 1.15 -2.47 -11.91
N ALA A 81 0.06 -2.27 -12.65
CA ALA A 81 -1.29 -2.46 -12.14
C ALA A 81 -1.54 -3.91 -11.67
N ASP A 82 -1.10 -4.92 -12.44
CA ASP A 82 -1.27 -6.33 -12.06
C ASP A 82 -0.54 -6.67 -10.76
N ARG A 83 0.67 -6.13 -10.58
CA ARG A 83 1.43 -6.27 -9.34
C ARG A 83 0.72 -5.61 -8.16
N ILE A 84 0.21 -4.39 -8.33
CA ILE A 84 -0.53 -3.69 -7.28
C ILE A 84 -1.82 -4.46 -6.93
N MET A 85 -2.52 -5.02 -7.92
CA MET A 85 -3.74 -5.80 -7.71
C MET A 85 -3.51 -7.10 -6.92
N ARG A 86 -2.39 -7.80 -7.14
CA ARG A 86 -2.02 -8.98 -6.34
C ARG A 86 -1.66 -8.58 -4.91
N LEU A 87 -0.92 -7.50 -4.76
CA LEU A 87 -0.44 -7.07 -3.45
C LEU A 87 -1.57 -6.49 -2.59
N ARG A 88 -2.51 -5.75 -3.17
CA ARG A 88 -3.69 -5.25 -2.44
C ARG A 88 -4.56 -6.40 -1.93
N GLU A 89 -4.66 -7.52 -2.67
CA GLU A 89 -5.41 -8.70 -2.22
C GLU A 89 -4.75 -9.32 -0.98
N HIS A 90 -3.43 -9.50 -1.02
CA HIS A 90 -2.67 -10.01 0.12
C HIS A 90 -2.81 -9.11 1.35
N ILE A 91 -2.65 -7.80 1.18
CA ILE A 91 -2.83 -6.82 2.26
C ILE A 91 -4.26 -6.83 2.80
N ALA A 92 -5.27 -6.95 1.95
CA ALA A 92 -6.66 -7.01 2.39
C ALA A 92 -6.94 -8.26 3.25
N LYS A 93 -6.31 -9.40 2.92
CA LYS A 93 -6.37 -10.62 3.72
C LYS A 93 -5.73 -10.40 5.09
N GLU A 94 -4.50 -9.89 5.15
CA GLU A 94 -3.80 -9.56 6.41
C GLU A 94 -4.63 -8.61 7.29
N MET A 95 -5.15 -7.53 6.70
CA MET A 95 -5.97 -6.58 7.44
C MET A 95 -7.25 -7.21 8.01
N THR A 96 -7.86 -8.15 7.28
CA THR A 96 -9.05 -8.86 7.76
C THR A 96 -8.70 -9.78 8.92
N GLU A 97 -7.58 -10.49 8.84
CA GLU A 97 -7.07 -11.33 9.92
C GLU A 97 -6.73 -10.50 11.16
N ASP A 98 -6.04 -9.37 11.02
CA ASP A 98 -5.71 -8.48 12.13
C ASP A 98 -6.97 -7.93 12.81
N LEU A 99 -7.95 -7.48 12.03
CA LEU A 99 -9.23 -7.00 12.57
C LEU A 99 -9.98 -8.08 13.34
N SER A 100 -9.87 -9.35 12.93
CA SER A 100 -10.52 -10.46 13.63
C SER A 100 -9.94 -10.70 15.03
N ARG A 101 -8.69 -10.28 15.29
CA ARG A 101 -8.00 -10.45 16.57
C ARG A 101 -8.31 -9.34 17.57
N ILE A 102 -8.78 -8.17 17.12
CA ILE A 102 -9.01 -6.98 17.96
C ILE A 102 -9.92 -7.28 19.17
N ALA A 103 -10.95 -8.11 19.01
CA ALA A 103 -11.84 -8.44 20.12
C ALA A 103 -11.11 -9.21 21.25
N ALA A 104 -10.24 -10.15 20.88
CA ALA A 104 -9.42 -10.89 21.83
C ALA A 104 -8.36 -9.98 22.48
N ASP A 105 -7.68 -9.16 21.67
CA ASP A 105 -6.68 -8.21 22.16
C ASP A 105 -7.29 -7.21 23.15
N ASN A 106 -8.48 -6.67 22.85
CA ASN A 106 -9.21 -5.78 23.76
C ASN A 106 -9.56 -6.46 25.09
N THR A 107 -9.94 -7.74 25.03
CA THR A 107 -10.23 -8.53 26.23
C THR A 107 -9.00 -8.71 27.10
N ASP A 108 -7.85 -9.00 26.48
CA ASP A 108 -6.59 -9.18 27.20
C ASP A 108 -6.05 -7.86 27.76
N VAL A 109 -6.21 -6.75 27.03
CA VAL A 109 -5.96 -5.40 27.57
C VAL A 109 -6.82 -5.15 28.80
N LEU A 110 -8.12 -5.43 28.74
CA LEU A 110 -9.03 -5.24 29.89
C LEU A 110 -8.60 -6.07 31.12
N LYS A 111 -8.24 -7.34 30.93
CA LYS A 111 -7.73 -8.20 32.02
C LYS A 111 -6.47 -7.62 32.66
N ARG A 112 -5.51 -7.17 31.83
CA ARG A 112 -4.25 -6.57 32.31
C ARG A 112 -4.50 -5.26 33.06
N THR A 113 -5.43 -4.44 32.58
CA THR A 113 -5.83 -3.19 33.24
C THR A 113 -6.43 -3.48 34.62
N LEU A 114 -7.40 -4.41 34.70
CA LEU A 114 -8.00 -4.80 35.98
C LEU A 114 -6.95 -5.33 36.95
N ALA A 115 -6.06 -6.23 36.50
CA ALA A 115 -5.00 -6.77 37.34
C ALA A 115 -4.11 -5.66 37.94
N LYS A 116 -3.71 -4.66 37.14
CA LYS A 116 -2.91 -3.53 37.61
C LYS A 116 -3.63 -2.71 38.69
N THR A 117 -4.90 -2.35 38.47
CA THR A 117 -5.69 -1.56 39.43
C THR A 117 -5.82 -2.27 40.78
N PHE A 118 -6.07 -3.59 40.79
CA PHE A 118 -6.16 -4.35 42.03
C PHE A 118 -4.82 -4.51 42.77
N THR A 119 -3.69 -4.55 42.05
CA THR A 119 -2.36 -4.56 42.69
C THR A 119 -1.96 -3.20 43.26
N GLU A 120 -2.33 -2.09 42.61
CA GLU A 120 -2.04 -0.73 43.11
C GLU A 120 -2.86 -0.37 44.35
N THR A 121 -4.10 -0.86 44.45
CA THR A 121 -4.96 -0.61 45.61
C THR A 121 -4.42 -1.31 46.87
N LYS A 122 -3.81 -2.51 46.73
CA LYS A 122 -3.21 -3.27 47.85
C LYS A 122 -1.90 -2.70 48.39
N LEU A 123 -1.24 -1.78 47.69
CA LEU A 123 -0.02 -1.10 48.14
C LEU A 123 -0.32 0.24 48.83
N SER A 124 -1.59 0.66 48.85
CA SER A 124 -2.06 1.94 49.40
C SER A 124 -2.79 1.78 50.75
N GLU A 125 -2.83 0.57 51.30
CA GLU A 125 -3.33 0.21 52.65
C GLU A 125 -2.15 -0.22 53.55
#